data_AF-A0A6A4NGN1-F1
#
_entry.id   AF-A0A6A4NGN1-F1
#
_cell.length_a   1.000
_cell.length_b   1.000
_cell.length_c   1.000
_cell.angle_alpha   90.00
_cell.angle_beta   90.00
_cell.angle_gamma   90.00
#
_symmetry.space_group_name_H-M   'P 1'
#
loop_
_entity.id
_entity.type
_entity.pdbx_description
1 polymer ?
#
loop_
_entity_poly.entity_id
_entity_poly.type
_entity_poly.pdbx_seq_one_letter_code
_entity_poly.pdbx_strand_id
1 'polypeptide(L)'
;MKEGGRKQGAMSPCAACKLLRRRCAQDCVFAPYFPADEPQKFASVHKVFGASNVNKMLQELPEEQRSDAVKSMVYEANARVRDPVYGCVGAISSLQQQVDVLQTQLALAQAEVVHMKIHQATTSLDHDQPPVPIASNSSSQTKSFFAMDIVVDQANMGESLWSC
;
A
#
# COMPACT_ATOMS: atom_id res chain seq x y z
N MET A 1 5.52 -44.75 2.98
CA MET A 1 7.00 -44.77 3.10
C MET A 1 7.59 -45.21 1.77
N LYS A 2 8.25 -44.30 1.04
CA LYS A 2 9.38 -44.62 0.16
C LYS A 2 10.02 -43.31 -0.32
N GLU A 3 11.30 -43.17 0.00
CA GLU A 3 12.18 -42.06 -0.32
C GLU A 3 12.40 -41.88 -1.82
N GLY A 4 12.52 -40.63 -2.25
CA GLY A 4 13.08 -40.24 -3.54
C GLY A 4 14.46 -39.62 -3.33
N GLY A 5 15.50 -40.46 -3.27
CA GLY A 5 16.89 -40.05 -3.13
C GLY A 5 17.38 -39.20 -4.30
N ARG A 6 17.81 -37.97 -4.01
CA ARG A 6 18.54 -37.12 -4.96
C ARG A 6 20.03 -37.26 -4.71
N LYS A 7 20.73 -37.66 -5.77
CA LYS A 7 22.16 -37.97 -5.85
C LYS A 7 23.05 -36.91 -5.19
N GLN A 8 23.94 -37.36 -4.30
CA GLN A 8 25.01 -36.59 -3.65
C GLN A 8 26.12 -36.27 -4.66
N GLY A 9 25.92 -35.23 -5.48
CA GLY A 9 27.03 -34.38 -5.90
C GLY A 9 27.21 -33.32 -4.82
N ALA A 10 28.45 -32.97 -4.45
CA ALA A 10 28.75 -32.02 -3.38
C ALA A 10 27.79 -30.81 -3.44
N MET A 11 26.82 -30.77 -2.52
CA MET A 11 25.82 -29.71 -2.51
C MET A 11 26.58 -28.41 -2.29
N SER A 12 26.53 -27.52 -3.29
CA SER A 12 27.18 -26.22 -3.18
C SER A 12 26.68 -25.55 -1.89
N PRO A 13 27.57 -24.96 -1.07
CA PRO A 13 27.13 -24.28 0.14
C PRO A 13 26.12 -23.18 -0.23
N CYS A 14 25.11 -22.99 0.61
CA CYS A 14 24.16 -21.89 0.45
C CYS A 14 24.89 -20.53 0.46
N ALA A 15 24.25 -19.48 -0.05
CA ALA A 15 24.86 -18.15 -0.13
C ALA A 15 25.37 -17.65 1.23
N ALA A 16 24.64 -17.96 2.31
CA ALA A 16 25.04 -17.61 3.66
C ALA A 16 26.34 -18.29 4.10
N CYS A 17 26.39 -19.61 4.01
CA CYS A 17 27.57 -20.38 4.42
C CYS A 17 28.78 -20.08 3.53
N LYS A 18 28.56 -19.82 2.23
CA LYS A 18 29.60 -19.36 1.31
C LYS A 18 30.18 -18.00 1.73
N LEU A 19 29.34 -17.02 2.04
CA LEU A 19 29.78 -15.68 2.46
C LEU A 19 30.48 -15.72 3.82
N LEU A 20 29.94 -16.48 4.77
CA LEU A 20 30.48 -16.65 6.13
C LEU A 20 31.69 -17.59 6.19
N ARG A 21 32.11 -18.18 5.07
CA ARG A 21 33.25 -19.11 4.97
C ARG A 21 33.17 -20.28 5.96
N ARG A 22 31.97 -20.86 6.14
CA ARG A 22 31.72 -22.00 7.02
C ARG A 22 31.08 -23.18 6.30
N ARG A 23 31.14 -24.37 6.89
CA ARG A 23 30.49 -25.58 6.33
C ARG A 23 28.96 -25.40 6.32
N CYS A 24 28.33 -25.77 5.20
CA CYS A 24 26.87 -25.84 5.10
C CYS A 24 26.41 -27.24 5.53
N ALA A 25 25.78 -27.34 6.69
CA ALA A 25 25.20 -28.60 7.20
C ALA A 25 23.88 -28.94 6.47
N GLN A 26 23.41 -30.18 6.61
CA GLN A 26 22.17 -30.65 5.98
C GLN A 26 20.93 -29.95 6.56
N ASP A 27 20.98 -29.57 7.83
CA ASP A 27 19.97 -28.86 8.61
C ASP A 27 20.20 -27.34 8.67
N CYS A 28 20.92 -26.79 7.69
CA CYS A 28 21.25 -25.36 7.69
C CYS A 28 20.00 -24.48 7.57
N VAL A 29 19.71 -23.70 8.62
CA VAL A 29 18.57 -22.76 8.69
C VAL A 29 18.53 -21.76 7.53
N PHE A 30 19.68 -21.38 6.97
CA PHE A 30 19.75 -20.43 5.85
C PHE A 30 19.55 -21.08 4.48
N ALA A 31 19.80 -22.38 4.33
CA ALA A 31 19.86 -23.03 3.03
C ALA A 31 18.54 -22.98 2.23
N PRO A 32 17.35 -23.15 2.84
CA PRO A 32 16.09 -23.04 2.11
C PRO A 32 15.80 -21.64 1.54
N TYR A 33 16.38 -20.59 2.14
CA TYR A 33 16.00 -19.20 1.87
C TYR A 33 17.08 -18.38 1.15
N PHE A 34 18.33 -18.82 1.21
CA PHE A 34 19.47 -18.14 0.60
C PHE A 34 20.24 -19.10 -0.33
N PRO A 35 19.68 -19.42 -1.51
CA PRO A 35 20.30 -20.36 -2.44
C PRO A 35 21.58 -19.77 -3.05
N ALA A 36 22.45 -20.63 -3.57
CA ALA A 36 23.82 -20.25 -3.95
C ALA A 36 23.90 -19.35 -5.20
N ASP A 37 22.85 -19.33 -6.01
CA ASP A 37 22.63 -18.51 -7.21
C ASP A 37 22.29 -17.04 -6.87
N GLU A 38 21.85 -16.76 -5.65
CA GLU A 38 21.46 -15.42 -5.21
C GLU A 38 22.33 -14.87 -4.06
N PRO A 39 23.66 -14.76 -4.24
CA PRO A 39 24.58 -14.37 -3.17
C PRO A 39 24.32 -12.96 -2.63
N GLN A 40 23.79 -12.07 -3.47
CA GLN A 40 23.50 -10.69 -3.09
C GLN A 40 22.37 -10.57 -2.06
N LYS A 41 21.38 -11.49 -2.06
CA LYS A 41 20.29 -11.47 -1.07
C LYS A 41 20.84 -11.60 0.34
N PHE A 42 21.71 -12.59 0.57
CA PHE A 42 22.32 -12.77 1.88
C PHE A 42 23.33 -11.66 2.20
N ALA A 43 24.09 -11.17 1.21
CA ALA A 43 25.04 -10.09 1.44
C ALA A 43 24.38 -8.81 1.97
N SER A 44 23.27 -8.37 1.37
CA SER A 44 22.52 -7.21 1.85
C SER A 44 21.95 -7.44 3.25
N VAL A 45 21.29 -8.59 3.47
CA VAL A 45 20.69 -8.93 4.77
C VAL A 45 21.75 -9.03 5.86
N HIS A 46 22.90 -9.65 5.57
CA HIS A 46 24.03 -9.74 6.48
C HIS A 46 24.59 -8.37 6.83
N LYS A 47 24.71 -7.46 5.86
CA LYS A 47 25.23 -6.11 6.08
C LYS A 47 24.33 -5.27 6.99
N VAL A 48 23.01 -5.43 6.87
CA VAL A 48 22.03 -4.58 7.58
C VAL A 48 21.61 -5.19 8.91
N PHE A 49 21.26 -6.47 8.93
CA PHE A 49 20.74 -7.15 10.12
C PHE A 49 21.83 -7.95 10.85
N GLY A 50 22.82 -8.49 10.14
CA GLY A 50 23.81 -9.41 10.70
C GLY A 50 23.31 -10.86 10.73
N ALA A 51 24.21 -11.82 10.54
CA ALA A 51 23.85 -13.23 10.40
C ALA A 51 23.19 -13.80 11.68
N SER A 52 23.69 -13.42 12.86
CA SER A 52 23.17 -13.91 14.14
C SER A 52 21.74 -13.44 14.39
N ASN A 53 21.43 -12.17 14.09
CA ASN A 53 20.09 -11.63 14.25
C ASN A 53 19.11 -12.28 13.28
N VAL A 54 19.52 -12.49 12.02
CA VAL A 54 18.70 -13.19 11.03
C VAL A 54 18.42 -14.62 11.47
N ASN A 55 19.44 -15.33 11.98
CA ASN A 55 19.23 -16.68 12.51
C ASN A 55 18.22 -16.69 13.68
N LYS A 56 18.36 -15.74 14.62
CA LYS A 56 17.46 -15.60 15.76
C LYS A 56 16.02 -15.32 15.31
N MET A 57 15.81 -14.32 14.45
CA MET A 57 14.49 -13.98 13.92
C MET A 57 13.83 -15.14 13.19
N LEU A 58 14.59 -15.91 12.39
CA LEU A 58 14.04 -17.10 11.73
C LEU A 58 13.64 -18.18 12.75
N GLN A 59 14.44 -18.42 13.78
CA GLN A 59 14.13 -19.43 14.80
C GLN A 59 12.91 -19.06 15.66
N GLU A 60 12.63 -17.77 15.85
CA GLU A 60 11.45 -17.28 16.58
C GLU A 60 10.15 -17.39 15.77
N LEU A 61 10.23 -17.66 14.46
CA LEU A 61 9.07 -17.78 13.58
C LEU A 61 8.73 -19.25 13.25
N PRO A 62 7.42 -19.57 13.09
CA PRO A 62 6.97 -20.79 12.46
C PRO A 62 7.55 -20.95 11.05
N GLU A 63 7.86 -22.19 10.65
CA GLU A 63 8.54 -22.46 9.38
C GLU A 63 7.80 -21.91 8.15
N GLU A 64 6.47 -21.94 8.19
CA GLU A 64 5.58 -21.42 7.15
C GLU A 64 5.75 -19.91 6.90
N GLN A 65 6.12 -19.13 7.93
CA GLN A 65 6.28 -17.68 7.84
C GLN A 65 7.70 -17.26 7.47
N ARG A 66 8.70 -18.14 7.66
CA ARG A 66 10.11 -17.81 7.46
C ARG A 66 10.42 -17.35 6.03
N SER A 67 9.78 -17.95 5.02
CA SER A 67 9.95 -17.54 3.63
C SER A 67 9.58 -16.07 3.44
N ASP A 68 8.43 -15.65 3.96
CA ASP A 68 7.95 -14.27 3.79
C ASP A 68 8.73 -13.29 4.66
N ALA A 69 9.13 -13.69 5.88
CA ALA A 69 10.06 -12.91 6.69
C ALA A 69 11.39 -12.65 5.97
N VAL A 70 11.95 -13.65 5.28
CA VAL A 70 13.18 -13.45 4.48
C VAL A 70 12.95 -12.48 3.32
N LYS A 71 11.81 -12.57 2.62
CA LYS A 71 11.48 -11.61 1.55
C LYS A 71 11.43 -10.18 2.10
N SER A 72 10.80 -9.95 3.25
CA SER A 72 10.74 -8.65 3.93
C SER A 72 12.14 -8.16 4.35
N MET A 73 12.93 -9.01 5.01
CA MET A 73 14.31 -8.67 5.39
C MET A 73 15.17 -8.31 4.17
N VAL A 74 15.05 -9.04 3.06
CA VAL A 74 15.78 -8.74 1.82
C VAL A 74 15.35 -7.39 1.24
N TYR A 75 14.05 -7.10 1.21
CA TYR A 75 13.53 -5.82 0.75
C TYR A 75 14.08 -4.66 1.60
N GLU A 76 13.94 -4.76 2.92
CA GLU A 76 14.39 -3.73 3.87
C GLU A 76 15.91 -3.53 3.80
N ALA A 77 16.68 -4.63 3.75
CA ALA A 77 18.13 -4.55 3.63
C ALA A 77 18.55 -3.85 2.33
N ASN A 78 17.93 -4.20 1.22
CA ASN A 78 18.21 -3.57 -0.07
C ASN A 78 17.83 -2.08 -0.06
N ALA A 79 16.71 -1.71 0.57
CA ALA A 79 16.33 -0.31 0.75
C ALA A 79 17.39 0.45 1.56
N ARG A 80 17.84 -0.11 2.69
CA ARG A 80 18.88 0.50 3.54
C ARG A 80 20.25 0.57 2.86
N VAL A 81 20.57 -0.37 1.98
CA VAL A 81 21.81 -0.33 1.18
C VAL A 81 21.77 0.80 0.15
N ARG A 82 20.62 1.05 -0.49
CA ARG A 82 20.45 2.15 -1.45
C ARG A 82 20.36 3.52 -0.78
N ASP A 83 19.64 3.58 0.34
CA ASP A 83 19.46 4.77 1.16
C ASP A 83 19.90 4.47 2.60
N PRO A 84 21.17 4.78 2.95
CA PRO A 84 21.70 4.55 4.29
C PRO A 84 21.04 5.40 5.39
N VAL A 85 20.35 6.48 5.02
CA VAL A 85 19.72 7.41 5.96
C VAL A 85 18.32 6.91 6.30
N TYR A 86 17.44 6.81 5.30
CA TYR A 86 16.02 6.51 5.51
C TYR A 86 15.65 5.07 5.16
N GLY A 87 16.39 4.38 4.30
CA GLY A 87 16.08 3.00 3.88
C GLY A 87 14.65 2.84 3.38
N CYS A 88 13.91 1.87 3.92
CA CYS A 88 12.49 1.67 3.57
C CYS A 88 11.57 2.78 4.08
N VAL A 89 11.97 3.55 5.11
CA VAL A 89 11.16 4.65 5.65
C VAL A 89 10.99 5.76 4.60
N GLY A 90 12.00 6.00 3.75
CA GLY A 90 11.88 6.96 2.65
C GLY A 90 10.77 6.59 1.66
N ALA A 91 10.62 5.28 1.37
CA ALA A 91 9.54 4.79 0.53
C ALA A 91 8.17 4.97 1.21
N ILE A 92 8.09 4.70 2.52
CA ILE A 92 6.86 4.91 3.31
C ILE A 92 6.44 6.38 3.26
N SER A 93 7.36 7.31 3.54
CA SER A 93 7.07 8.74 3.53
C SER A 93 6.65 9.24 2.15
N SER A 94 7.32 8.77 1.08
CA SER A 94 6.95 9.13 -0.29
C SER A 94 5.56 8.60 -0.66
N LEU A 95 5.19 7.40 -0.23
CA LEU A 95 3.87 6.84 -0.47
C LEU A 95 2.79 7.56 0.33
N GLN A 96 3.05 7.92 1.58
CA GLN A 96 2.13 8.71 2.40
C GLN A 96 1.85 10.08 1.76
N GLN A 97 2.88 10.78 1.30
CA GLN A 97 2.71 12.04 0.58
C GLN A 97 1.86 11.88 -0.70
N GLN A 98 2.05 10.79 -1.44
CA GLN A 98 1.25 10.51 -2.64
C GLN A 98 -0.22 10.24 -2.29
N VAL A 99 -0.49 9.52 -1.21
CA VAL A 99 -1.85 9.31 -0.71
C VAL A 99 -2.51 10.65 -0.38
N ASP A 100 -1.82 11.54 0.34
CA ASP A 100 -2.36 12.85 0.73
C ASP A 100 -2.66 13.73 -0.50
N VAL A 101 -1.76 13.74 -1.48
CA VAL A 101 -1.94 14.47 -2.74
C VAL A 101 -3.14 13.92 -3.51
N LEU A 102 -3.26 12.59 -3.64
CA LEU A 102 -4.36 11.96 -4.36
C LEU A 102 -5.70 12.18 -3.66
N GLN A 103 -5.74 12.13 -2.32
CA GLN A 103 -6.94 12.45 -1.55
C GLN A 103 -7.37 13.90 -1.76
N THR A 104 -6.43 14.84 -1.79
CA THR A 104 -6.70 16.26 -2.06
C THR A 104 -7.26 16.45 -3.48
N GLN A 105 -6.65 15.82 -4.48
CA GLN A 105 -7.14 15.90 -5.87
C GLN A 105 -8.54 15.31 -6.01
N LEU A 106 -8.81 14.19 -5.35
CA LEU A 106 -10.13 13.57 -5.33
C LEU A 106 -11.18 14.51 -4.70
N ALA A 107 -10.85 15.16 -3.59
CA ALA A 107 -11.75 16.10 -2.92
C ALA A 107 -12.07 17.32 -3.82
N LEU A 108 -11.07 17.87 -4.51
CA LEU A 108 -11.27 18.97 -5.46
C LEU A 108 -12.17 18.54 -6.64
N ALA A 109 -11.89 17.40 -7.26
CA ALA A 109 -12.69 16.89 -8.37
C ALA A 109 -14.15 16.61 -7.94
N GLN A 110 -14.35 16.08 -6.74
CA GLN A 110 -15.69 15.87 -6.18
C GLN A 110 -16.43 17.20 -5.96
N ALA A 111 -15.76 18.23 -5.45
CA ALA A 111 -16.34 19.56 -5.28
C ALA A 111 -16.73 20.19 -6.63
N GLU A 112 -15.90 20.07 -7.66
CA GLU A 112 -16.19 20.54 -9.02
C GLU A 112 -17.43 19.84 -9.61
N VAL A 113 -17.56 18.53 -9.42
CA VAL A 113 -18.75 17.77 -9.87
C VAL A 113 -20.02 18.26 -9.19
N VAL A 114 -19.98 18.53 -7.87
CA VAL A 114 -21.12 19.09 -7.14
C VAL A 114 -21.47 20.48 -7.67
N HIS A 115 -20.48 21.34 -7.88
CA HIS A 115 -20.67 22.68 -8.43
C HIS A 115 -21.34 22.66 -9.82
N MET A 116 -20.89 21.78 -10.71
CA MET A 116 -21.49 21.61 -12.04
C MET A 116 -22.95 21.13 -11.96
N LYS A 117 -23.27 20.19 -11.06
CA LYS A 117 -24.64 19.69 -10.88
C LYS A 117 -25.58 20.79 -10.37
N ILE A 118 -25.11 21.65 -9.46
CA ILE A 118 -25.89 22.80 -8.98
C ILE A 118 -26.15 23.79 -10.13
N HIS A 119 -25.14 24.11 -10.93
CA HIS A 119 -25.30 25.00 -12.10
C HIS A 119 -26.24 24.43 -13.18
N GLN A 120 -26.24 23.11 -13.39
CA GLN A 120 -27.20 22.47 -14.30
C GLN A 120 -28.64 22.54 -13.77
N ALA A 121 -28.83 22.40 -12.46
CA ALA A 121 -30.15 22.52 -11.82
C ALA A 121 -30.69 23.95 -11.85
N THR A 122 -29.84 24.98 -11.72
CA THR A 122 -30.29 26.38 -11.80
C THR A 122 -30.63 26.81 -13.22
N THR A 123 -29.83 26.41 -14.21
CA THR A 123 -30.08 26.76 -15.63
C THR A 123 -31.31 26.08 -16.24
N SER A 124 -31.75 24.94 -15.69
CA SER A 124 -32.97 24.25 -16.16
C SER A 124 -34.28 24.83 -15.60
N LEU A 125 -34.23 25.71 -14.58
CA LEU A 125 -35.42 26.38 -14.04
C LEU A 125 -35.79 27.68 -14.78
N ASP A 126 -34.90 28.22 -15.62
CA ASP A 126 -35.11 29.48 -16.35
C ASP A 126 -35.72 29.31 -17.77
N HIS A 127 -35.94 28.08 -18.27
CA HIS A 127 -36.40 27.86 -19.67
C HIS A 127 -37.91 27.60 -19.85
N ASP A 128 -38.74 27.71 -18.81
CA ASP A 128 -40.19 27.43 -18.90
C ASP A 128 -41.09 28.60 -18.47
N GLN A 129 -40.65 29.86 -18.67
CA GLN A 129 -41.55 31.01 -18.51
C GLN A 129 -42.03 31.53 -19.88
N PRO A 130 -43.29 31.27 -20.29
CA PRO A 130 -43.88 31.95 -21.44
C PRO A 130 -44.00 33.46 -21.13
N PRO A 131 -43.87 34.35 -22.14
CA PRO A 131 -43.99 35.78 -21.92
C PRO A 131 -45.45 36.13 -21.56
N VAL A 132 -45.70 36.47 -20.29
CA VAL A 132 -46.96 37.05 -19.83
C VAL A 132 -46.83 38.57 -19.68
N PRO A 133 -47.84 39.35 -20.09
CA PRO A 133 -47.75 40.80 -20.14
C PRO A 133 -47.86 41.41 -18.73
N ILE A 134 -47.20 42.56 -18.60
CA ILE A 134 -47.05 43.36 -17.38
C ILE A 134 -48.42 43.77 -16.82
N ALA A 135 -48.68 43.42 -15.56
CA ALA A 135 -49.62 44.15 -14.72
C ALA A 135 -49.05 44.28 -13.30
N SER A 136 -48.83 45.53 -12.90
CA SER A 136 -48.34 45.95 -11.61
C SER A 136 -49.28 45.50 -10.48
N ASN A 137 -48.75 44.82 -9.46
CA ASN A 137 -49.09 45.17 -8.08
C ASN A 137 -48.14 44.55 -7.04
N SER A 138 -47.78 45.39 -6.06
CA SER A 138 -46.98 45.08 -4.89
C SER A 138 -47.57 43.96 -4.03
N SER A 139 -46.74 43.02 -3.59
CA SER A 139 -46.78 42.50 -2.21
C SER A 139 -45.57 41.60 -1.94
N SER A 140 -44.77 42.03 -0.97
CA SER A 140 -43.60 41.32 -0.45
C SER A 140 -44.01 40.01 0.22
N GLN A 141 -43.54 38.87 -0.29
CA GLN A 141 -43.40 37.65 0.49
C GLN A 141 -42.15 36.90 0.03
N THR A 142 -41.03 37.19 0.69
CA THR A 142 -39.82 36.38 0.66
C THR A 142 -40.14 35.02 1.28
N LYS A 143 -40.58 34.06 0.45
CA LYS A 143 -40.68 32.67 0.88
C LYS A 143 -39.29 32.06 0.75
N SER A 144 -38.64 31.93 1.91
CA SER A 144 -37.45 31.11 2.11
C SER A 144 -37.68 29.73 1.50
N PHE A 145 -36.99 29.45 0.40
CA PHE A 145 -36.97 28.14 -0.25
C PHE A 145 -35.68 27.42 0.16
N PHE A 146 -35.55 27.13 1.46
CA PHE A 146 -34.57 26.19 1.98
C PHE A 146 -35.32 25.03 2.65
N ALA A 147 -35.78 24.10 1.81
CA ALA A 147 -36.22 22.78 2.24
C ALA A 147 -36.18 21.84 1.02
N MET A 148 -34.97 21.48 0.60
CA MET A 148 -34.75 20.20 -0.06
C MET A 148 -33.83 19.44 0.88
N ASP A 149 -34.43 18.53 1.64
CA ASP A 149 -33.72 17.45 2.32
C ASP A 149 -32.87 16.72 1.28
N ILE A 150 -31.60 17.12 1.16
CA ILE A 150 -30.59 16.24 0.60
C ILE A 150 -30.32 15.22 1.70
N VAL A 151 -31.07 14.12 1.65
CA VAL A 151 -30.65 12.88 2.31
C VAL A 151 -29.35 12.47 1.64
N VAL A 152 -28.24 12.97 2.18
CA VAL A 152 -26.95 12.33 2.01
C VAL A 152 -27.12 11.02 2.73
N ASP A 153 -27.24 9.93 1.98
CA ASP A 153 -27.13 8.58 2.53
C ASP A 153 -25.70 8.40 3.03
N GLN A 154 -25.47 8.87 4.26
CA GLN A 154 -24.22 8.87 4.99
C GLN A 154 -24.09 7.54 5.74
N ALA A 155 -24.23 6.42 5.03
CA ALA A 155 -24.16 5.10 5.63
C ALA A 155 -23.65 4.02 4.67
N ASN A 156 -22.63 4.26 3.82
CA ASN A 156 -21.91 3.12 3.22
C ASN A 156 -20.49 3.34 2.65
N MET A 157 -19.82 4.48 2.86
CA MET A 157 -18.50 4.72 2.22
C MET A 157 -17.32 4.70 3.21
N GLY A 158 -17.53 4.23 4.44
CA GLY A 158 -16.52 4.30 5.51
C GLY A 158 -15.80 3.00 5.88
N GLU A 159 -16.35 1.82 5.58
CA GLU A 159 -15.85 0.57 6.20
C GLU A 159 -15.05 -0.37 5.27
N SER A 160 -14.88 -0.02 4.00
CA SER A 160 -14.25 -0.95 3.03
C SER A 160 -12.77 -0.69 2.71
N LEU A 161 -12.11 0.29 3.34
CA LEU A 161 -10.73 0.66 2.95
C LEU A 161 -9.61 -0.03 3.74
N TRP A 162 -9.93 -0.87 4.75
CA TRP A 162 -8.90 -1.53 5.58
C TRP A 162 -9.19 -2.99 5.96
N SER A 163 -10.10 -3.68 5.27
CA SER A 163 -10.33 -5.11 5.52
C SER A 163 -9.49 -5.97 4.56
N CYS A 164 -8.34 -6.45 5.04
CA CYS A 164 -7.65 -7.65 4.57
C CYS A 164 -7.67 -8.68 5.68
#